data_AF-A0A2X1UQH4-F1
#
_entry.id   AF-A0A2X1UQH4-F1
#
_cell.length_a   1.000
_cell.length_b   1.000
_cell.length_c   1.000
_cell.angle_alpha   90.00
_cell.angle_beta   90.00
_cell.angle_gamma   90.00
#
_symmetry.space_group_name_H-M   'P 1'
#
loop_
_entity.id
_entity.type
_entity.pdbx_description
1 polymer ?
#
loop_
_entity_poly.entity_id
_entity_poly.type
_entity_poly.pdbx_seq_one_letter_code
_entity_poly.pdbx_strand_id
1 'polypeptide(L)'
;MNASHIYTTEIGSKFLTADGRFALDVAMFYNKVSDEHVTIVEPNWVSYSDNADTESYGAELTMIAQVTDNWRLQGDLVWLHTEVTDVPESAQNITSKGNRLAQAARWSGGALVAYESDQKISHS
;
A
#
# COMPACT_ATOMS: atom_id res chain seq x y z
N MET A 1 13.68 -17.29 20.81
CA MET A 1 13.28 -16.48 19.64
C MET A 1 12.02 -17.12 19.09
N ASN A 2 10.91 -16.38 19.09
CA ASN A 2 9.65 -16.84 18.49
C ASN A 2 9.66 -16.55 16.98
N ALA A 3 8.87 -17.30 16.22
CA ALA A 3 8.72 -17.06 14.78
C ALA A 3 7.80 -15.85 14.56
N SER A 4 8.10 -15.02 13.57
CA SER A 4 7.19 -13.94 13.17
C SER A 4 5.89 -14.53 12.61
N HIS A 5 4.76 -13.91 12.98
CA HIS A 5 3.43 -14.31 12.54
C HIS A 5 2.74 -13.14 11.84
N ILE A 6 2.09 -13.42 10.71
CA ILE A 6 1.34 -12.41 9.95
C ILE A 6 -0.11 -12.89 9.82
N TYR A 7 -1.04 -12.02 10.20
CA TYR A 7 -2.47 -12.20 9.99
C TYR A 7 -3.00 -11.10 9.08
N THR A 8 -3.64 -11.49 7.98
CA THR A 8 -4.20 -10.58 6.99
C THR A 8 -5.68 -10.90 6.76
N THR A 9 -6.50 -9.87 6.72
CA THR A 9 -7.90 -9.94 6.28
C THR A 9 -8.15 -8.87 5.23
N GLU A 10 -8.82 -9.24 4.15
CA GLU A 10 -9.17 -8.34 3.07
C GLU A 10 -10.63 -8.54 2.65
N ILE A 11 -11.29 -7.45 2.30
CA ILE A 11 -12.59 -7.46 1.65
C ILE A 11 -12.57 -6.49 0.48
N GLY A 12 -13.06 -6.91 -0.67
CA GLY A 12 -13.04 -6.10 -1.87
C GLY A 12 -14.13 -6.43 -2.86
N SER A 13 -14.24 -5.56 -3.85
CA SER A 13 -15.15 -5.71 -4.98
C SER A 13 -14.43 -5.33 -6.28
N LYS A 14 -14.82 -6.01 -7.35
CA LYS A 14 -14.36 -5.73 -8.71
C LYS A 14 -15.58 -5.49 -9.57
N PHE A 15 -15.54 -4.42 -10.35
CA PHE A 15 -16.59 -4.06 -11.28
C PHE A 15 -15.99 -3.88 -12.66
N LEU A 16 -16.66 -4.44 -13.67
CA LEU A 16 -16.33 -4.28 -15.07
C LEU A 16 -17.63 -4.03 -15.83
N THR A 17 -17.68 -2.97 -16.64
CA THR A 17 -18.83 -2.73 -17.51
C THR A 17 -18.92 -3.81 -18.59
N ALA A 18 -20.13 -4.09 -19.08
CA ALA A 18 -20.35 -5.14 -20.09
C ALA A 18 -19.59 -4.89 -21.41
N ASP A 19 -19.30 -3.63 -21.73
CA ASP A 19 -18.49 -3.22 -22.89
C ASP A 19 -16.97 -3.23 -22.62
N GLY A 20 -16.55 -3.58 -21.40
CA GLY A 20 -15.15 -3.64 -20.98
C GLY A 20 -14.44 -2.29 -20.91
N ARG A 21 -15.16 -1.18 -21.10
CA ARG A 21 -14.56 0.17 -21.18
C ARG A 21 -14.23 0.75 -19.81
N PHE A 22 -14.84 0.28 -18.75
CA PHE A 22 -14.59 0.77 -17.40
C PHE A 22 -14.41 -0.39 -16.43
N ALA A 23 -13.29 -0.36 -15.71
CA ALA A 23 -12.96 -1.28 -14.62
C ALA A 23 -12.68 -0.49 -13.34
N LEU A 24 -13.20 -1.00 -12.23
CA LEU A 24 -13.02 -0.45 -10.90
C LEU A 24 -12.75 -1.57 -9.91
N ASP A 25 -11.66 -1.45 -9.17
CA ASP A 25 -11.27 -2.35 -8.10
C ASP A 25 -11.21 -1.55 -6.81
N VAL A 26 -11.89 -2.02 -5.77
CA VAL A 26 -11.88 -1.42 -4.44
C VAL A 26 -11.64 -2.51 -3.41
N ALA A 27 -10.70 -2.29 -2.50
CA ALA A 27 -10.43 -3.19 -1.40
C ALA A 27 -10.20 -2.43 -0.10
N MET A 28 -10.51 -3.08 1.01
CA MET A 28 -10.08 -2.69 2.35
C MET A 28 -9.33 -3.86 2.95
N PHE A 29 -8.23 -3.56 3.64
CA PHE A 29 -7.37 -4.57 4.22
C PHE A 29 -7.01 -4.23 5.66
N TYR A 30 -6.73 -5.26 6.43
CA TYR A 30 -6.13 -5.20 7.76
C TYR A 30 -5.02 -6.24 7.85
N ASN A 31 -3.85 -5.84 8.34
CA ASN A 31 -2.70 -6.68 8.59
C ASN A 31 -2.23 -6.49 10.03
N LYS A 32 -1.88 -7.59 10.67
CA LYS A 32 -1.15 -7.64 11.93
C LYS A 32 0.10 -8.46 11.76
N VAL A 33 1.24 -7.88 12.10
CA VAL A 33 2.53 -8.56 12.18
C VAL A 33 2.90 -8.63 13.65
N SER A 34 3.12 -9.85 14.14
CA SER A 34 3.59 -10.11 15.49
C SER A 34 4.98 -10.71 15.46
N ASP A 35 5.75 -10.46 16.52
CA ASP A 35 7.13 -10.94 16.67
C ASP A 35 8.05 -10.47 15.50
N GLU A 36 7.83 -9.25 14.98
CA GLU A 36 8.68 -8.65 13.93
C GLU A 36 10.04 -8.27 14.50
N HIS A 37 11.13 -8.68 13.85
CA HIS A 37 12.47 -8.40 14.34
C HIS A 37 12.88 -6.97 13.99
N VAL A 38 12.83 -6.07 14.97
CA VAL A 38 13.39 -4.73 14.85
C VAL A 38 14.86 -4.80 15.23
N THR A 39 15.74 -4.42 14.30
CA THR A 39 17.18 -4.31 14.58
C THR A 39 17.47 -2.94 15.18
N ILE A 40 17.89 -2.94 16.43
CA ILE A 40 18.34 -1.79 17.19
C ILE A 40 19.86 -1.73 17.04
N VAL A 41 20.40 -0.61 16.59
CA VAL A 41 21.85 -0.37 16.57
C VAL A 41 22.16 0.72 17.59
N GLU A 42 22.85 0.36 18.66
CA GLU A 42 23.29 1.30 19.68
C GLU A 42 24.48 2.15 19.18
N PRO A 43 24.72 3.35 19.76
CA PRO A 43 25.86 4.20 19.41
C PRO A 43 27.25 3.55 19.60
N ASN A 44 27.33 2.46 20.36
CA ASN A 44 28.53 1.64 20.58
C ASN A 44 28.70 0.54 19.51
N TRP A 45 27.87 0.52 18.46
CA TRP A 45 27.84 -0.47 17.38
C TRP A 45 27.39 -1.88 17.79
N VAL A 46 26.80 -2.03 18.97
CA VAL A 46 26.14 -3.28 19.36
C VAL A 46 24.75 -3.31 18.74
N SER A 47 24.42 -4.43 18.08
CA SER A 47 23.11 -4.64 17.48
C SER A 47 22.32 -5.69 18.24
N TYR A 48 21.07 -5.38 18.58
CA TYR A 48 20.12 -6.34 19.14
C TYR A 48 18.90 -6.42 18.23
N SER A 49 18.37 -7.62 18.04
CA SER A 49 17.07 -7.82 17.41
C SER A 49 16.07 -8.13 18.49
N ASP A 50 14.99 -7.36 18.55
CA ASP A 50 13.90 -7.56 19.49
C ASP A 50 12.56 -7.50 18.75
N ASN A 51 11.54 -8.09 19.36
CA ASN A 51 10.25 -8.32 18.73
C ASN A 51 9.35 -7.10 18.91
N ALA A 52 8.97 -6.42 17.82
CA ALA A 52 7.90 -5.43 17.83
C ALA A 52 6.66 -5.97 17.12
N ASP A 53 5.50 -5.52 17.55
CA ASP A 53 4.24 -5.81 16.88
C ASP A 53 3.76 -4.57 16.12
N THR A 54 3.24 -4.78 14.92
CA THR A 54 2.74 -3.72 14.05
C THR A 54 1.37 -4.09 13.50
N GLU A 55 0.52 -3.08 13.38
CA GLU A 55 -0.78 -3.21 12.72
C GLU A 55 -0.85 -2.18 11.59
N SER A 56 -1.46 -2.59 10.47
CA SER A 56 -1.72 -1.70 9.36
C SER A 56 -3.07 -1.99 8.74
N TYR A 57 -3.76 -0.95 8.32
CA TYR A 57 -5.04 -1.07 7.64
C TYR A 57 -5.23 0.07 6.67
N GLY A 58 -6.00 -0.20 5.63
CA GLY A 58 -6.09 0.72 4.54
C GLY A 58 -7.20 0.40 3.57
N ALA A 59 -7.29 1.26 2.56
CA ALA A 59 -8.17 1.09 1.44
C ALA A 59 -7.40 1.35 0.15
N GLU A 60 -7.69 0.54 -0.87
CA GLU A 60 -7.09 0.66 -2.20
C GLU A 60 -8.20 0.83 -3.23
N LEU A 61 -7.92 1.67 -4.22
CA LEU A 61 -8.78 2.00 -5.32
C LEU A 61 -7.94 1.94 -6.60
N THR A 62 -8.37 1.16 -7.59
CA THR A 62 -7.81 1.20 -8.94
C THR A 62 -8.93 1.42 -9.95
N MET A 63 -8.69 2.29 -10.92
CA MET A 63 -9.63 2.64 -11.98
C MET A 63 -8.95 2.57 -13.34
N ILE A 64 -9.61 1.96 -14.32
CA ILE A 64 -9.22 2.00 -15.73
C ILE A 64 -10.46 2.40 -16.54
N ALA A 65 -10.34 3.41 -17.41
CA ALA A 65 -11.46 3.92 -18.20
C ALA A 65 -11.04 4.27 -19.64
N GLN A 66 -11.70 3.66 -20.62
CA GLN A 66 -11.71 4.08 -22.03
C GLN A 66 -12.83 5.11 -22.23
N VAL A 67 -12.52 6.38 -21.95
CA VAL A 67 -13.50 7.48 -21.89
C VAL A 67 -14.14 7.77 -23.26
N THR A 68 -13.31 7.77 -24.30
CA THR A 68 -13.72 7.84 -25.72
C THR A 68 -12.89 6.82 -26.49
N ASP A 69 -13.08 6.65 -27.78
CA ASP A 69 -12.28 5.67 -28.54
C ASP A 69 -10.80 6.07 -28.60
N ASN A 70 -10.49 7.34 -28.40
CA ASN A 70 -9.14 7.89 -28.45
C ASN A 70 -8.54 8.21 -27.06
N TRP A 71 -9.35 8.30 -26.00
CA TRP A 71 -8.87 8.68 -24.66
C TRP A 71 -8.97 7.52 -23.67
N ARG A 72 -7.84 7.25 -23.00
CA ARG A 72 -7.74 6.28 -21.92
C ARG A 72 -7.21 6.93 -20.64
N LEU A 73 -7.84 6.61 -19.52
CA LEU A 73 -7.43 7.00 -18.18
C LEU A 73 -7.14 5.75 -17.35
N GLN A 74 -6.12 5.84 -16.51
CA GLN A 74 -5.85 4.88 -15.45
C GLN A 74 -5.47 5.65 -14.19
N GLY A 75 -5.88 5.17 -13.03
CA GLY A 75 -5.43 5.71 -11.76
C GLY A 75 -5.50 4.71 -10.63
N ASP A 76 -4.69 4.96 -9.62
CA ASP A 76 -4.62 4.20 -8.39
C ASP A 76 -4.51 5.14 -7.19
N LEU A 77 -5.12 4.75 -6.09
CA LEU A 77 -5.07 5.48 -4.83
C LEU A 77 -5.08 4.49 -3.68
N VAL A 78 -4.14 4.67 -2.77
CA VAL A 78 -4.01 3.89 -1.54
C VAL A 78 -4.02 4.84 -0.36
N TRP A 79 -4.87 4.55 0.60
CA TRP A 79 -4.82 5.13 1.93
C TRP A 79 -4.33 4.09 2.92
N LEU A 80 -3.31 4.44 3.70
CA LEU A 80 -2.66 3.53 4.63
C LEU A 80 -2.50 4.16 6.01
N HIS A 81 -3.04 3.48 7.01
CA HIS A 81 -2.74 3.68 8.41
C HIS A 81 -1.79 2.58 8.89
N THR A 82 -0.79 2.94 9.68
CA THR A 82 0.14 2.00 10.31
C THR A 82 0.40 2.43 11.74
N GLU A 83 0.49 1.48 12.65
CA GLU A 83 0.77 1.71 14.05
C GLU A 83 1.69 0.61 14.60
N VAL A 84 2.66 1.00 15.42
CA VAL A 84 3.41 0.08 16.28
C VAL A 84 2.56 -0.21 17.51
N THR A 85 2.17 -1.46 17.73
CA THR A 85 1.22 -1.84 18.78
C THR A 85 1.87 -2.43 20.03
N ASP A 86 3.09 -2.96 19.89
CA ASP A 86 3.94 -3.36 21.01
C ASP A 86 5.42 -3.13 20.70
N VAL A 87 6.18 -2.72 21.73
CA VAL A 87 7.62 -2.41 21.65
C VAL A 87 8.31 -2.88 22.92
N PRO A 88 9.38 -3.68 22.82
CA PRO A 88 10.14 -4.14 23.98
C PRO A 88 10.91 -2.96 24.60
N GLU A 89 11.15 -3.00 25.92
CA GLU A 89 11.80 -1.90 26.64
C GLU A 89 13.14 -1.48 26.02
N SER A 90 13.89 -2.44 25.48
CA SER A 90 15.17 -2.26 24.78
C SER A 90 15.08 -1.33 23.56
N ALA A 91 13.91 -1.24 22.91
CA ALA A 91 13.66 -0.53 21.66
C ALA A 91 12.91 0.80 21.84
N GLN A 92 12.51 1.14 23.07
CA GLN A 92 11.65 2.31 23.34
C GLN A 92 12.34 3.66 23.07
N ASN A 93 13.67 3.68 23.00
CA ASN A 93 14.45 4.85 22.61
C ASN A 93 14.43 5.14 21.10
N ILE A 94 13.98 4.18 20.28
CA ILE A 94 13.90 4.28 18.81
C ILE A 94 12.46 4.53 18.34
N THR A 95 11.51 3.79 18.91
CA THR A 95 10.08 3.95 18.61
C THR A 95 9.24 3.65 19.84
N SER A 96 7.95 3.95 19.79
CA SER A 96 7.04 3.72 20.90
C SER A 96 5.69 3.25 20.36
N LYS A 97 4.92 2.57 21.20
CA LYS A 97 3.54 2.21 20.90
C LYS A 97 2.75 3.45 20.45
N GLY A 98 1.96 3.30 19.39
CA GLY A 98 1.22 4.40 18.78
C GLY A 98 1.99 5.15 17.70
N ASN A 99 3.31 4.95 17.59
CA ASN A 99 4.07 5.55 16.51
C ASN A 99 3.67 4.93 15.18
N ARG A 100 3.73 5.78 14.17
CA ARG A 100 3.59 5.37 12.79
C ARG A 100 4.90 4.75 12.27
N LEU A 101 4.80 3.74 11.42
CA LEU A 101 5.94 3.25 10.65
C LEU A 101 6.50 4.36 9.74
N ALA A 102 7.79 4.66 9.88
CA ALA A 102 8.43 5.82 9.27
C ALA A 102 8.45 5.79 7.73
N GLN A 103 8.42 4.60 7.13
CA GLN A 103 8.48 4.41 5.67
C GLN A 103 7.11 4.24 5.00
N ALA A 104 6.02 4.23 5.78
CA ALA A 104 4.68 4.06 5.25
C ALA A 104 4.05 5.43 4.93
N ALA A 105 3.81 5.75 3.65
CA ALA A 105 3.06 6.94 3.26
C ALA A 105 1.58 6.83 3.68
N ARG A 106 0.91 7.94 4.04
CA ARG A 106 -0.53 7.92 4.42
C ARG A 106 -1.43 7.85 3.20
N TRP A 107 -0.98 8.46 2.12
CA TRP A 107 -1.61 8.46 0.82
C TRP A 107 -0.52 8.20 -0.22
N SER A 108 -0.79 7.31 -1.16
CA SER A 108 0.03 7.08 -2.35
C SER A 108 -0.90 6.85 -3.52
N GLY A 109 -0.49 7.23 -4.72
CA GLY A 109 -1.31 7.03 -5.90
C GLY A 109 -0.65 7.57 -7.15
N GLY A 110 -1.22 7.18 -8.29
CA GLY A 110 -0.78 7.56 -9.62
C GLY A 110 -1.95 7.80 -10.56
N ALA A 111 -1.68 8.52 -11.64
CA ALA A 111 -2.62 8.69 -12.73
C ALA A 111 -1.88 8.67 -14.07
N LEU A 112 -2.48 8.01 -15.06
CA LEU A 112 -2.02 7.96 -16.43
C LEU A 112 -3.16 8.41 -17.35
N VAL A 113 -2.79 9.23 -18.33
CA VAL A 113 -3.68 9.68 -19.39
C VAL A 113 -3.02 9.39 -20.73
N ALA A 114 -3.73 8.69 -21.60
CA ALA A 114 -3.28 8.40 -22.96
C ALA A 114 -4.31 8.90 -23.98
N TYR A 115 -3.80 9.45 -25.07
CA TYR A 115 -4.57 9.89 -26.23
C TYR A 115 -4.00 9.29 -27.51
N GLU A 116 -4.86 8.72 -28.35
CA GLU A 116 -4.49 8.20 -29.67
C GLU A 116 -5.10 9.08 -30.77
N SER A 117 -4.28 9.62 -31.66
CA SER A 117 -4.76 10.40 -32.81
C SER A 117 -4.83 9.54 -34.06
N ASP A 118 -5.94 9.61 -34.80
CA ASP A 118 -6.06 8.99 -36.12
C ASP A 118 -5.11 9.65 -37.12
N GLN A 119 -3.99 9.00 -37.44
CA GLN A 119 -3.17 9.43 -38.57
C GLN A 119 -3.79 8.93 -39.88
N LYS A 120 -4.54 9.81 -40.56
CA LYS A 120 -4.88 9.58 -41.96
C LYS A 120 -3.61 9.72 -42.80
N ILE A 121 -3.07 8.59 -43.28
CA ILE A 121 -2.04 8.59 -44.32
C ILE A 121 -2.69 9.18 -45.59
N SER A 122 -2.34 10.42 -45.91
CA SER A 122 -2.70 11.02 -47.20
C SER A 122 -1.80 10.43 -48.28
N HIS A 123 -2.37 9.68 -49.22
CA HIS A 123 -1.74 9.46 -50.52
C HIS A 123 -2.23 10.57 -51.46
N SER A 124 -1.28 11.38 -51.92
CA SER A 124 -1.40 12.31 -53.05
C SER A 124 -0.97 11.64 -54.34
#